data_AF-A0A8T3T5C9-F1
#
_entry.id   AF-A0A8T3T5C9-F1
#
_cell.length_a   1.000
_cell.length_b   1.000
_cell.length_c   1.000
_cell.angle_alpha   90.00
_cell.angle_beta   90.00
_cell.angle_gamma   90.00
#
_symmetry.space_group_name_H-M   'P 1'
#
loop_
_entity.id
_entity.type
_entity.pdbx_description
1 polymer ?
#
loop_
_entity_poly.entity_id
_entity_poly.type
_entity_poly.pdbx_seq_one_letter_code
_entity_poly.pdbx_strand_id
1 'polypeptide(L)'
;MSRPNAGRVCVLALALLSMLAIPAPARAATSCTGWASELVPPTTVRVKRTEGPAAGRVQTVPFHDYVDVVMHAEWPASWRTETLKAGAVAVKQYAWYHAMNYRGGYVVVDGRQVCYDVVDTWADQLYHPERFPAGSVPGSLKSASRLTWQISLRKAGAFFLTGYHAGEIDATCGSNATGIRIYQWSAENCGDRGYSMESILRTYYSGLSVVDPGAHDILGSSHGDGAVTAPTSGSTIRPRIFRSTGQAFTPVAGPEAALDPDLTLAKIASDVTGDGRDDLVVLLRDGSSGHRLSVMTATPTGLLAPRTWWLSGGDFAGRTVRLSAGGFTTDRRMDVGLLVEGADSSRSNVYMLRSLGDRFSTKDLWWSGALNAANTSIRAGDVTGDGRADLVLQLDRGTSGLSYDVMRSRHGGGALGSRVRWFDGTGLRRATTRLTISDVNRDGRDDLLLAYPRGSSGTYVTGLVSDGSRFREDAMWSSTTLPYARVKLGAGDIDANGRGDGILYYRTAEGTTRLYALRSSGGAMSSAVWLTDSARWSRLTPY
;
A
#
# COMPACT_ATOMS: atom_id res chain seq x y z
N MET A 1 -7.76 0.08 -90.02
CA MET A 1 -8.58 -1.08 -90.42
C MET A 1 -7.98 -2.34 -89.82
N SER A 2 -8.85 -3.28 -89.48
CA SER A 2 -8.61 -4.68 -89.07
C SER A 2 -8.35 -5.00 -87.60
N ARG A 3 -9.21 -5.91 -87.11
CA ARG A 3 -9.39 -6.42 -85.74
C ARG A 3 -8.32 -7.48 -85.39
N PRO A 4 -8.02 -7.73 -84.10
CA PRO A 4 -7.27 -8.91 -83.69
C PRO A 4 -8.19 -10.08 -83.29
N ASN A 5 -7.72 -11.28 -83.61
CA ASN A 5 -8.34 -12.59 -83.38
C ASN A 5 -8.16 -13.10 -81.94
N ALA A 6 -9.13 -13.91 -81.51
CA ALA A 6 -9.23 -14.56 -80.22
C ALA A 6 -8.27 -15.75 -80.07
N GLY A 7 -7.58 -15.82 -78.93
CA GLY A 7 -6.87 -17.01 -78.44
C GLY A 7 -7.59 -17.60 -77.23
N ARG A 8 -7.98 -18.88 -77.32
CA ARG A 8 -8.58 -19.68 -76.24
C ARG A 8 -7.49 -20.15 -75.26
N VAL A 9 -7.74 -20.06 -73.96
CA VAL A 9 -6.95 -20.74 -72.91
C VAL A 9 -7.87 -21.66 -72.11
N CYS A 10 -7.41 -22.90 -71.93
CA CYS A 10 -8.07 -24.03 -71.30
C CYS A 10 -7.98 -23.91 -69.76
N VAL A 11 -9.09 -24.10 -69.04
CA VAL A 11 -9.13 -24.10 -67.57
C VAL A 11 -9.01 -25.54 -67.06
N LEU A 12 -7.97 -25.80 -66.26
CA LEU A 12 -7.71 -27.07 -65.59
C LEU A 12 -8.47 -27.11 -64.25
N ALA A 13 -9.34 -28.10 -64.06
CA ALA A 13 -10.05 -28.32 -62.80
C ALA A 13 -9.17 -29.13 -61.82
N LEU A 14 -8.88 -28.56 -60.64
CA LEU A 14 -8.25 -29.28 -59.52
C LEU A 14 -9.33 -29.69 -58.51
N ALA A 15 -9.47 -30.99 -58.28
CA ALA A 15 -10.34 -31.57 -57.25
C ALA A 15 -9.67 -31.46 -55.87
N LEU A 16 -10.35 -30.85 -54.90
CA LEU A 16 -9.94 -30.86 -53.49
C LEU A 16 -10.39 -32.17 -52.81
N LEU A 17 -9.41 -32.96 -52.35
CA LEU A 17 -9.63 -34.06 -51.41
C LEU A 17 -9.69 -33.50 -49.98
N SER A 18 -10.83 -33.64 -49.32
CA SER A 18 -11.03 -33.29 -47.90
C SER A 18 -10.46 -34.39 -46.99
N MET A 19 -9.34 -34.12 -46.34
CA MET A 19 -8.86 -34.95 -45.22
C MET A 19 -9.69 -34.63 -43.97
N LEU A 20 -10.47 -35.59 -43.48
CA LEU A 20 -11.05 -35.53 -42.14
C LEU A 20 -9.93 -35.60 -41.10
N ALA A 21 -9.67 -34.49 -40.43
CA ALA A 21 -8.82 -34.47 -39.24
C ALA A 21 -9.55 -35.16 -38.09
N ILE A 22 -9.01 -36.27 -37.61
CA ILE A 22 -9.43 -36.89 -36.35
C ILE A 22 -9.03 -35.91 -35.23
N PRO A 23 -9.97 -35.42 -34.39
CA PRO A 23 -9.60 -34.56 -33.28
C PRO A 23 -8.75 -35.37 -32.29
N ALA A 24 -7.55 -34.86 -32.00
CA ALA A 24 -6.72 -35.39 -30.93
C ALA A 24 -7.51 -35.36 -29.61
N PRO A 25 -7.34 -36.36 -28.71
CA PRO A 25 -7.98 -36.34 -27.41
C PRO A 25 -7.57 -35.06 -26.67
N ALA A 26 -8.56 -34.31 -26.21
CA ALA A 26 -8.34 -33.12 -25.40
C ALA A 26 -7.52 -33.52 -24.16
N ARG A 27 -6.29 -33.01 -24.06
CA ARG A 27 -5.55 -33.05 -22.81
C ARG A 27 -6.43 -32.43 -21.72
N ALA A 28 -6.64 -33.14 -20.61
CA ALA A 28 -7.30 -32.60 -19.45
C ALA A 28 -6.67 -31.25 -19.09
N ALA A 29 -7.50 -30.24 -18.85
CA ALA A 29 -7.02 -28.92 -18.44
C ALA A 29 -6.18 -29.09 -17.17
N THR A 30 -4.92 -28.63 -17.20
CA THR A 30 -3.98 -28.73 -16.08
C THR A 30 -4.41 -27.89 -14.86
N SER A 31 -5.42 -27.03 -15.02
CA SER A 31 -6.01 -26.20 -13.97
C SER A 31 -7.44 -25.78 -14.33
N CYS A 32 -8.31 -25.52 -13.34
CA CYS A 32 -9.69 -25.10 -13.58
C CYS A 32 -9.85 -23.67 -14.08
N THR A 33 -9.46 -22.71 -13.25
CA THR A 33 -9.37 -21.29 -13.61
C THR A 33 -7.96 -20.93 -14.04
N GLY A 34 -6.92 -21.56 -13.47
CA GLY A 34 -5.53 -21.35 -13.87
C GLY A 34 -5.03 -19.94 -13.56
N TRP A 35 -5.55 -19.34 -12.49
CA TRP A 35 -5.18 -17.98 -12.09
C TRP A 35 -3.70 -17.92 -11.72
N ALA A 36 -2.97 -16.93 -12.23
CA ALA A 36 -1.52 -16.86 -12.07
C ALA A 36 -1.05 -15.73 -11.14
N SER A 37 -1.88 -14.72 -10.91
CA SER A 37 -1.49 -13.58 -10.08
C SER A 37 -1.57 -13.93 -8.61
N GLU A 38 -0.52 -13.57 -7.86
CA GLU A 38 -0.51 -13.61 -6.39
C GLU A 38 -0.78 -12.23 -5.76
N LEU A 39 -0.96 -11.19 -6.58
CA LEU A 39 -1.18 -9.80 -6.13
C LEU A 39 -2.60 -9.30 -6.42
N VAL A 40 -3.21 -9.80 -7.48
CA VAL A 40 -4.58 -9.46 -7.87
C VAL A 40 -5.46 -10.70 -7.72
N PRO A 41 -6.57 -10.64 -6.97
CA PRO A 41 -7.50 -11.77 -6.86
C PRO A 41 -8.15 -12.14 -8.20
N PRO A 42 -8.60 -13.40 -8.39
CA PRO A 42 -9.35 -13.82 -9.55
C PRO A 42 -10.59 -12.95 -9.78
N THR A 43 -11.01 -12.79 -11.04
CA THR A 43 -12.28 -12.11 -11.35
C THR A 43 -13.49 -13.00 -11.05
N THR A 44 -13.32 -14.32 -11.12
CA THR A 44 -14.35 -15.32 -10.84
C THR A 44 -13.77 -16.54 -10.13
N VAL A 45 -14.64 -17.32 -9.47
CA VAL A 45 -14.33 -18.64 -8.91
C VAL A 45 -15.38 -19.66 -9.34
N ARG A 46 -14.95 -20.89 -9.58
CA ARG A 46 -15.82 -22.02 -9.91
C ARG A 46 -16.18 -22.80 -8.64
N VAL A 47 -17.44 -22.75 -8.28
CA VAL A 47 -17.98 -23.37 -7.07
C VAL A 47 -18.76 -24.63 -7.46
N LYS A 48 -18.38 -25.80 -6.93
CA LYS A 48 -19.25 -26.98 -6.95
C LYS A 48 -20.42 -26.73 -6.01
N ARG A 49 -21.63 -26.74 -6.56
CA ARG A 49 -22.86 -26.52 -5.82
C ARG A 49 -23.42 -27.84 -5.32
N THR A 50 -23.60 -27.98 -4.01
CA THR A 50 -24.19 -29.18 -3.40
C THR A 50 -25.67 -29.00 -3.08
N GLU A 51 -26.13 -27.75 -2.95
CA GLU A 51 -27.51 -27.40 -2.62
C GLU A 51 -28.07 -26.30 -3.54
N GLY A 52 -29.37 -26.02 -3.41
CA GLY A 52 -30.08 -25.00 -4.17
C GLY A 52 -30.35 -25.36 -5.64
N PRO A 53 -30.83 -24.41 -6.44
CA PRO A 53 -31.21 -24.64 -7.85
C PRO A 53 -30.06 -25.11 -8.75
N ALA A 54 -28.81 -24.90 -8.32
CA ALA A 54 -27.60 -25.28 -9.04
C ALA A 54 -26.98 -26.59 -8.53
N ALA A 55 -27.60 -27.29 -7.56
CA ALA A 55 -27.07 -28.53 -6.98
C ALA A 55 -26.63 -29.54 -8.05
N GLY A 56 -25.45 -30.13 -7.85
CA GLY A 56 -24.84 -31.09 -8.77
C GLY A 56 -24.10 -30.45 -9.96
N ARG A 57 -24.05 -29.11 -10.06
CA ARG A 57 -23.36 -28.38 -11.13
C ARG A 57 -22.18 -27.56 -10.59
N VAL A 58 -21.34 -27.09 -11.51
CA VAL A 58 -20.36 -26.02 -11.21
C VAL A 58 -20.98 -24.68 -11.57
N GLN A 59 -20.95 -23.74 -10.64
CA GLN A 59 -21.35 -22.36 -10.85
C GLN A 59 -20.09 -21.48 -10.92
N THR A 60 -19.96 -20.68 -11.97
CA THR A 60 -18.96 -19.61 -12.03
C THR A 60 -19.55 -18.35 -11.39
N VAL A 61 -18.89 -17.84 -10.35
CA VAL A 61 -19.37 -16.72 -9.53
C VAL A 61 -18.36 -15.57 -9.61
N PRO A 62 -18.80 -14.30 -9.69
CA PRO A 62 -17.91 -13.16 -9.46
C PRO A 62 -17.18 -13.31 -8.13
N PHE A 63 -15.85 -13.16 -8.13
CA PHE A 63 -15.05 -13.54 -6.97
C PHE A 63 -15.38 -12.71 -5.71
N HIS A 64 -15.66 -11.42 -5.90
CA HIS A 64 -16.08 -10.55 -4.80
C HIS A 64 -17.41 -10.98 -4.19
N ASP A 65 -18.41 -11.31 -5.02
CA ASP A 65 -19.71 -11.81 -4.53
C ASP A 65 -19.54 -13.13 -3.77
N TYR A 66 -18.66 -14.01 -4.23
CA TYR A 66 -18.34 -15.24 -3.53
C TYR A 66 -17.78 -14.96 -2.13
N VAL A 67 -16.77 -14.10 -2.00
CA VAL A 67 -16.17 -13.74 -0.70
C VAL A 67 -17.20 -13.11 0.22
N ASP A 68 -18.02 -12.18 -0.27
CA ASP A 68 -19.05 -11.52 0.54
C ASP A 68 -20.13 -12.50 1.04
N VAL A 69 -20.56 -13.45 0.19
CA VAL A 69 -21.53 -14.50 0.58
C VAL A 69 -20.93 -15.44 1.62
N VAL A 70 -19.67 -15.88 1.44
CA VAL A 70 -18.99 -16.73 2.42
C VAL A 70 -18.79 -16.00 3.74
N MET A 71 -18.36 -14.74 3.71
CA MET A 71 -18.24 -13.92 4.92
C MET A 71 -19.57 -13.82 5.66
N HIS A 72 -20.69 -13.60 4.95
CA HIS A 72 -22.02 -13.58 5.56
C HIS A 72 -22.41 -14.93 6.16
N ALA A 73 -22.10 -16.03 5.48
CA ALA A 73 -22.47 -17.36 5.93
C ALA A 73 -21.65 -17.83 7.16
N GLU A 74 -20.40 -17.39 7.28
CA GLU A 74 -19.43 -17.98 8.23
C GLU A 74 -18.93 -17.04 9.32
N TRP A 75 -19.10 -15.72 9.18
CA TRP A 75 -18.59 -14.73 10.14
C TRP A 75 -19.73 -13.87 10.71
N PRO A 76 -19.89 -13.81 12.05
CA PRO A 76 -20.91 -12.96 12.67
C PRO A 76 -20.66 -11.47 12.40
N ALA A 77 -21.62 -10.80 11.76
CA ALA A 77 -21.48 -9.40 11.37
C ALA A 77 -21.35 -8.39 12.53
N SER A 78 -21.69 -8.82 13.75
CA SER A 78 -21.57 -8.03 14.99
C SER A 78 -20.16 -8.02 15.58
N TRP A 79 -19.25 -8.85 15.07
CA TRP A 79 -17.87 -8.93 15.56
C TRP A 79 -17.06 -7.69 15.23
N ARG A 80 -15.93 -7.53 15.93
CA ARG A 80 -15.04 -6.37 15.77
C ARG A 80 -14.58 -6.22 14.33
N THR A 81 -14.53 -4.98 13.86
CA THR A 81 -14.13 -4.62 12.50
C THR A 81 -12.78 -5.24 12.12
N GLU A 82 -11.80 -5.23 13.02
CA GLU A 82 -10.47 -5.79 12.77
C GLU A 82 -10.47 -7.33 12.66
N THR A 83 -11.33 -8.00 13.43
CA THR A 83 -11.60 -9.44 13.27
C THR A 83 -12.23 -9.75 11.92
N LEU A 84 -13.24 -8.97 11.52
CA LEU A 84 -13.91 -9.15 10.24
C LEU A 84 -12.96 -8.92 9.05
N LYS A 85 -12.06 -7.94 9.14
CA LYS A 85 -11.00 -7.72 8.14
C LYS A 85 -10.04 -8.90 8.07
N ALA A 86 -9.59 -9.44 9.21
CA ALA A 86 -8.73 -10.62 9.22
C ALA A 86 -9.43 -11.85 8.60
N GLY A 87 -10.71 -12.03 8.92
CA GLY A 87 -11.55 -13.05 8.31
C GLY A 87 -11.71 -12.89 6.81
N ALA A 88 -11.98 -11.67 6.33
CA ALA A 88 -12.12 -11.35 4.92
C ALA A 88 -10.84 -11.65 4.12
N VAL A 89 -9.66 -11.30 4.64
CA VAL A 89 -8.38 -11.67 4.03
C VAL A 89 -8.22 -13.20 3.96
N ALA A 90 -8.51 -13.91 5.05
CA ALA A 90 -8.39 -15.37 5.10
C ALA A 90 -9.36 -16.08 4.14
N VAL A 91 -10.63 -15.66 4.12
CA VAL A 91 -11.67 -16.20 3.21
C VAL A 91 -11.30 -15.95 1.75
N LYS A 92 -10.90 -14.73 1.41
CA LYS A 92 -10.48 -14.34 0.06
C LYS A 92 -9.28 -15.13 -0.41
N GLN A 93 -8.22 -15.20 0.39
CA GLN A 93 -7.00 -15.89 -0.03
C GLN A 93 -7.20 -17.42 -0.11
N TYR A 94 -8.11 -18.01 0.67
CA TYR A 94 -8.43 -19.44 0.58
C TYR A 94 -8.94 -19.83 -0.82
N ALA A 95 -10.00 -19.17 -1.29
CA ALA A 95 -10.55 -19.46 -2.62
C ALA A 95 -9.59 -19.04 -3.74
N TRP A 96 -8.85 -17.94 -3.55
CA TRP A 96 -7.83 -17.51 -4.50
C TRP A 96 -6.76 -18.60 -4.66
N TYR A 97 -6.26 -19.16 -3.55
CA TYR A 97 -5.27 -20.24 -3.58
C TYR A 97 -5.78 -21.45 -4.39
N HIS A 98 -7.05 -21.82 -4.25
CA HIS A 98 -7.63 -22.94 -5.01
C HIS A 98 -7.91 -22.62 -6.49
N ALA A 99 -8.16 -21.36 -6.84
CA ALA A 99 -8.23 -20.93 -8.23
C ALA A 99 -6.85 -20.98 -8.93
N MET A 100 -5.76 -20.85 -8.16
CA MET A 100 -4.38 -21.00 -8.64
C MET A 100 -3.93 -22.46 -8.64
N ASN A 101 -4.25 -23.21 -7.58
CA ASN A 101 -3.74 -24.55 -7.31
C ASN A 101 -4.86 -25.58 -7.43
N TYR A 102 -5.06 -26.07 -8.66
CA TYR A 102 -6.07 -27.10 -8.92
C TYR A 102 -5.70 -28.44 -8.25
N ARG A 103 -6.67 -29.06 -7.59
CA ARG A 103 -6.51 -30.30 -6.80
C ARG A 103 -7.26 -31.53 -7.34
N GLY A 104 -7.70 -31.50 -8.60
CA GLY A 104 -8.30 -32.68 -9.26
C GLY A 104 -9.80 -32.88 -9.08
N GLY A 105 -10.57 -31.87 -8.63
CA GLY A 105 -12.02 -31.95 -8.46
C GLY A 105 -12.82 -31.70 -9.75
N TYR A 106 -13.83 -32.52 -10.04
CA TYR A 106 -14.81 -32.31 -11.12
C TYR A 106 -16.20 -32.85 -10.79
N VAL A 107 -17.20 -32.39 -11.54
CA VAL A 107 -18.53 -32.98 -11.66
C VAL A 107 -18.78 -33.37 -13.11
N VAL A 108 -19.63 -34.36 -13.35
CA VAL A 108 -20.02 -34.75 -14.71
C VAL A 108 -21.36 -34.09 -15.03
N VAL A 109 -21.36 -33.19 -16.01
CA VAL A 109 -22.56 -32.52 -16.53
C VAL A 109 -22.69 -32.89 -18.00
N ASP A 110 -23.81 -33.48 -18.38
CA ASP A 110 -24.09 -33.92 -19.76
C ASP A 110 -22.96 -34.76 -20.39
N GLY A 111 -22.40 -35.69 -19.59
CA GLY A 111 -21.31 -36.57 -20.01
C GLY A 111 -19.93 -35.91 -20.10
N ARG A 112 -19.80 -34.63 -19.74
CA ARG A 112 -18.51 -33.90 -19.73
C ARG A 112 -18.03 -33.63 -18.31
N GLN A 113 -16.72 -33.79 -18.09
CA GLN A 113 -16.09 -33.38 -16.85
C GLN A 113 -15.99 -31.86 -16.79
N VAL A 114 -16.61 -31.26 -15.78
CA VAL A 114 -16.54 -29.83 -15.47
C VAL A 114 -15.85 -29.70 -14.12
N CYS A 115 -14.67 -29.11 -14.12
CA CYS A 115 -13.87 -28.98 -12.91
C CYS A 115 -14.25 -27.72 -12.11
N TYR A 116 -13.94 -27.72 -10.80
CA TYR A 116 -14.25 -26.63 -9.86
C TYR A 116 -13.03 -26.29 -8.99
N ASP A 117 -13.03 -25.08 -8.43
CA ASP A 117 -11.99 -24.57 -7.54
C ASP A 117 -12.32 -24.94 -6.08
N VAL A 118 -13.55 -24.64 -5.65
CA VAL A 118 -14.05 -24.81 -4.28
C VAL A 118 -15.41 -25.51 -4.25
N VAL A 119 -15.76 -26.10 -3.12
CA VAL A 119 -17.08 -26.70 -2.83
C VAL A 119 -17.83 -25.80 -1.84
N ASP A 120 -19.12 -25.63 -2.01
CA ASP A 120 -19.98 -24.76 -1.19
C ASP A 120 -20.34 -25.31 0.21
N THR A 121 -19.48 -26.14 0.78
CA THR A 121 -19.69 -26.77 2.10
C THR A 121 -18.51 -26.48 3.01
N TRP A 122 -18.60 -26.89 4.28
CA TRP A 122 -17.51 -26.83 5.26
C TRP A 122 -16.24 -27.60 4.86
N ALA A 123 -16.27 -28.40 3.78
CA ALA A 123 -15.07 -28.97 3.19
C ALA A 123 -14.13 -27.90 2.62
N ASP A 124 -14.69 -26.76 2.19
CA ASP A 124 -13.95 -25.57 1.79
C ASP A 124 -14.52 -24.32 2.46
N GLN A 125 -15.58 -23.74 1.89
CA GLN A 125 -16.23 -22.55 2.41
C GLN A 125 -17.72 -22.59 2.05
N LEU A 126 -18.57 -22.25 3.01
CA LEU A 126 -20.02 -22.24 2.91
C LEU A 126 -20.50 -21.09 2.01
N TYR A 127 -20.57 -21.34 0.71
CA TYR A 127 -21.19 -20.43 -0.24
C TYR A 127 -22.69 -20.78 -0.38
N HIS A 128 -23.59 -20.06 0.27
CA HIS A 128 -25.03 -20.37 0.20
C HIS A 128 -25.86 -19.11 -0.16
N PRO A 129 -25.78 -18.64 -1.41
CA PRO A 129 -26.43 -17.41 -1.86
C PRO A 129 -27.96 -17.40 -1.74
N GLU A 130 -28.62 -18.56 -1.68
CA GLU A 130 -30.07 -18.65 -1.47
C GLU A 130 -30.47 -18.27 -0.03
N ARG A 131 -29.58 -18.50 0.95
CA ARG A 131 -29.78 -18.13 2.35
C ARG A 131 -29.09 -16.80 2.69
N PHE A 132 -27.95 -16.53 2.09
CA PHE A 132 -27.11 -15.36 2.31
C PHE A 132 -26.84 -14.63 0.99
N PRO A 133 -27.86 -14.02 0.35
CA PRO A 133 -27.66 -13.40 -0.95
C PRO A 133 -26.68 -12.23 -0.89
N ALA A 134 -25.88 -12.05 -1.94
CA ALA A 134 -24.88 -10.97 -2.03
C ALA A 134 -25.48 -9.56 -1.79
N GLY A 135 -26.73 -9.37 -2.21
CA GLY A 135 -27.49 -8.14 -1.97
C GLY A 135 -27.76 -7.83 -0.49
N SER A 136 -27.85 -8.84 0.37
CA SER A 136 -28.21 -8.69 1.79
C SER A 136 -27.03 -8.81 2.75
N VAL A 137 -25.79 -8.80 2.26
CA VAL A 137 -24.59 -8.90 3.12
C VAL A 137 -24.50 -7.66 4.03
N PRO A 138 -24.39 -7.83 5.35
CA PRO A 138 -24.26 -6.73 6.30
C PRO A 138 -23.14 -5.75 5.96
N GLY A 139 -23.36 -4.47 6.25
CA GLY A 139 -22.43 -3.38 5.89
C GLY A 139 -21.05 -3.48 6.54
N SER A 140 -20.96 -4.09 7.74
CA SER A 140 -19.68 -4.35 8.43
C SER A 140 -18.82 -5.35 7.66
N LEU A 141 -19.42 -6.46 7.20
CA LEU A 141 -18.76 -7.48 6.38
C LEU A 141 -18.36 -6.93 5.01
N LYS A 142 -19.27 -6.25 4.30
CA LYS A 142 -18.94 -5.58 3.02
C LYS A 142 -17.79 -4.59 3.17
N SER A 143 -17.78 -3.84 4.27
CA SER A 143 -16.70 -2.89 4.53
C SER A 143 -15.37 -3.60 4.82
N ALA A 144 -15.38 -4.72 5.56
CA ALA A 144 -14.19 -5.52 5.80
C ALA A 144 -13.62 -6.13 4.50
N SER A 145 -14.47 -6.65 3.61
CA SER A 145 -14.05 -7.14 2.28
C SER A 145 -13.46 -6.02 1.42
N ARG A 146 -14.15 -4.88 1.32
CA ARG A 146 -13.71 -3.72 0.52
C ARG A 146 -12.39 -3.15 1.02
N LEU A 147 -12.32 -2.86 2.32
CA LEU A 147 -11.09 -2.43 3.00
C LEU A 147 -10.06 -3.56 3.10
N THR A 148 -10.39 -4.75 2.65
CA THR A 148 -9.54 -5.93 2.46
C THR A 148 -8.73 -6.04 1.19
N TRP A 149 -9.27 -5.42 0.13
CA TRP A 149 -9.40 -6.17 -1.12
C TRP A 149 -8.07 -6.37 -1.84
N GLN A 150 -7.16 -5.40 -1.75
CA GLN A 150 -5.84 -5.52 -2.35
C GLN A 150 -4.83 -6.34 -1.51
N ILE A 151 -5.12 -6.61 -0.23
CA ILE A 151 -4.16 -7.30 0.65
C ILE A 151 -4.03 -8.77 0.28
N SER A 152 -2.80 -9.27 0.19
CA SER A 152 -2.52 -10.70 0.12
C SER A 152 -1.47 -11.10 1.15
N LEU A 153 -1.39 -12.38 1.50
CA LEU A 153 -0.48 -12.87 2.52
C LEU A 153 0.59 -13.77 1.91
N ARG A 154 1.80 -13.68 2.43
CA ARG A 154 2.86 -14.64 2.16
C ARG A 154 3.32 -15.29 3.45
N LYS A 155 3.71 -16.55 3.36
CA LYS A 155 4.37 -17.27 4.44
C LYS A 155 5.75 -17.67 3.96
N ALA A 156 6.79 -17.13 4.60
CA ALA A 156 8.18 -17.26 4.13
C ALA A 156 8.33 -16.88 2.63
N GLY A 157 7.63 -15.83 2.19
CA GLY A 157 7.67 -15.33 0.82
C GLY A 157 6.76 -16.03 -0.19
N ALA A 158 6.12 -17.17 0.15
CA ALA A 158 5.25 -17.92 -0.75
C ALA A 158 3.76 -17.61 -0.54
N PHE A 159 2.97 -17.56 -1.63
CA PHE A 159 1.51 -17.51 -1.56
C PHE A 159 1.00 -18.85 -1.02
N PHE A 160 0.13 -18.81 -0.01
CA PHE A 160 -0.24 -20.01 0.75
C PHE A 160 -1.73 -20.05 1.06
N LEU A 161 -2.25 -21.26 1.29
CA LEU A 161 -3.63 -21.49 1.68
C LEU A 161 -3.90 -20.95 3.10
N THR A 162 -4.82 -20.00 3.23
CA THR A 162 -5.26 -19.42 4.50
C THR A 162 -6.42 -20.20 5.08
N GLY A 163 -6.13 -21.32 5.76
CA GLY A 163 -7.16 -22.06 6.48
C GLY A 163 -7.77 -21.23 7.62
N TYR A 164 -9.02 -21.51 7.97
CA TYR A 164 -9.66 -20.97 9.16
C TYR A 164 -10.63 -21.99 9.77
N HIS A 165 -10.96 -21.82 11.04
CA HIS A 165 -11.82 -22.73 11.79
C HIS A 165 -12.57 -21.96 12.89
N ALA A 166 -13.77 -22.38 13.27
CA ALA A 166 -14.54 -21.72 14.34
C ALA A 166 -13.74 -21.61 15.64
N GLY A 167 -13.13 -22.71 16.05
CA GLY A 167 -12.43 -22.82 17.34
C GLY A 167 -13.40 -22.87 18.51
N GLU A 168 -12.89 -22.65 19.70
CA GLU A 168 -13.66 -22.68 20.96
C GLU A 168 -14.12 -21.26 21.33
N ILE A 169 -15.37 -21.12 21.78
CA ILE A 169 -16.01 -19.83 22.07
C ILE A 169 -15.22 -18.98 23.07
N ASP A 170 -14.70 -19.60 24.13
CA ASP A 170 -14.01 -18.92 25.22
C ASP A 170 -12.47 -18.97 25.12
N ALA A 171 -11.94 -19.38 23.96
CA ALA A 171 -10.50 -19.47 23.77
C ALA A 171 -9.86 -18.08 23.87
N THR A 172 -8.86 -17.95 24.74
CA THR A 172 -8.09 -16.71 24.89
C THR A 172 -7.45 -16.32 23.55
N CYS A 173 -7.35 -15.01 23.27
CA CYS A 173 -6.67 -14.49 22.08
C CYS A 173 -5.34 -15.21 21.81
N GLY A 174 -5.23 -15.87 20.65
CA GLY A 174 -4.03 -16.57 20.18
C GLY A 174 -3.72 -17.91 20.87
N SER A 175 -4.49 -18.35 21.86
CA SER A 175 -4.18 -19.55 22.66
C SER A 175 -4.14 -20.86 21.87
N ASN A 176 -4.93 -20.94 20.80
CA ASN A 176 -5.00 -22.08 19.88
C ASN A 176 -4.20 -21.85 18.58
N ALA A 177 -3.37 -20.80 18.50
CA ALA A 177 -2.60 -20.48 17.31
C ALA A 177 -1.62 -21.61 16.96
N THR A 178 -1.72 -22.11 15.72
CA THR A 178 -0.86 -23.18 15.18
C THR A 178 0.12 -22.66 14.12
N GLY A 179 0.03 -21.38 13.79
CA GLY A 179 0.86 -20.75 12.77
C GLY A 179 0.41 -21.01 11.32
N ILE A 180 -0.71 -21.69 11.09
CA ILE A 180 -1.21 -22.07 9.75
C ILE A 180 -2.67 -21.68 9.47
N ARG A 181 -3.44 -21.28 10.48
CA ARG A 181 -4.86 -20.94 10.34
C ARG A 181 -5.33 -20.02 11.44
N ILE A 182 -6.32 -19.20 11.12
CA ILE A 182 -7.03 -18.36 12.08
C ILE A 182 -8.18 -19.13 12.74
N TYR A 183 -8.38 -18.91 14.04
CA TYR A 183 -9.51 -19.45 14.79
C TYR A 183 -10.47 -18.33 15.14
N GLN A 184 -11.71 -18.43 14.65
CA GLN A 184 -12.66 -17.31 14.58
C GLN A 184 -12.96 -16.71 15.97
N TRP A 185 -13.33 -17.54 16.94
CA TRP A 185 -13.68 -17.07 18.30
C TRP A 185 -12.50 -16.45 19.04
N SER A 186 -11.34 -17.10 19.04
CA SER A 186 -10.15 -16.55 19.68
C SER A 186 -9.60 -15.33 18.92
N ALA A 187 -9.83 -15.20 17.61
CA ALA A 187 -9.51 -14.00 16.85
C ALA A 187 -10.43 -12.84 17.24
N GLU A 188 -11.71 -13.09 17.48
CA GLU A 188 -12.62 -12.08 18.01
C GLU A 188 -12.17 -11.58 19.40
N ASN A 189 -11.73 -12.49 20.26
CA ASN A 189 -11.15 -12.13 21.55
C ASN A 189 -9.85 -11.29 21.41
N CYS A 190 -9.13 -11.39 20.29
CA CYS A 190 -8.04 -10.46 19.97
C CYS A 190 -8.58 -9.09 19.54
N GLY A 191 -9.62 -9.07 18.71
CA GLY A 191 -10.33 -7.85 18.32
C GLY A 191 -10.86 -7.06 19.52
N ASP A 192 -11.43 -7.74 20.52
CA ASP A 192 -11.90 -7.14 21.77
C ASP A 192 -10.78 -6.50 22.59
N ARG A 193 -9.54 -7.01 22.45
CA ARG A 193 -8.33 -6.43 23.04
C ARG A 193 -7.75 -5.27 22.22
N GLY A 194 -8.38 -4.89 21.12
CA GLY A 194 -7.98 -3.77 20.27
C GLY A 194 -6.87 -4.08 19.27
N TYR A 195 -6.61 -5.37 18.99
CA TYR A 195 -5.65 -5.78 17.97
C TYR A 195 -6.17 -5.36 16.58
N SER A 196 -5.26 -4.91 15.72
CA SER A 196 -5.58 -4.67 14.31
C SER A 196 -5.75 -5.99 13.56
N MET A 197 -6.29 -5.92 12.34
CA MET A 197 -6.31 -7.05 11.42
C MET A 197 -4.93 -7.69 11.24
N GLU A 198 -3.88 -6.89 11.07
CA GLU A 198 -2.52 -7.39 10.86
C GLU A 198 -1.97 -8.09 12.11
N SER A 199 -2.16 -7.49 13.29
CA SER A 199 -1.80 -8.11 14.57
C SER A 199 -2.52 -9.45 14.78
N ILE A 200 -3.81 -9.52 14.42
CA ILE A 200 -4.59 -10.77 14.46
C ILE A 200 -3.98 -11.79 13.49
N LEU A 201 -3.73 -11.43 12.23
CA LEU A 201 -3.17 -12.35 11.25
C LEU A 201 -1.79 -12.86 11.66
N ARG A 202 -0.89 -11.99 12.16
CA ARG A 202 0.45 -12.38 12.65
C ARG A 202 0.40 -13.27 13.89
N THR A 203 -0.66 -13.19 14.69
CA THR A 203 -0.89 -14.10 15.82
C THR A 203 -1.13 -15.53 15.33
N TYR A 204 -1.87 -15.71 14.22
CA TYR A 204 -2.32 -17.02 13.75
C TYR A 204 -1.48 -17.62 12.62
N TYR A 205 -0.75 -16.79 11.87
CA TYR A 205 0.13 -17.21 10.79
C TYR A 205 1.58 -16.88 11.11
N SER A 206 2.41 -17.91 11.21
CA SER A 206 3.85 -17.77 11.48
C SER A 206 4.63 -17.33 10.24
N GLY A 207 5.66 -16.50 10.42
CA GLY A 207 6.51 -16.04 9.30
C GLY A 207 5.73 -15.27 8.23
N LEU A 208 4.72 -14.52 8.67
CA LEU A 208 3.77 -13.81 7.82
C LEU A 208 4.39 -12.54 7.25
N SER A 209 4.22 -12.34 5.95
CA SER A 209 4.31 -11.04 5.30
C SER A 209 2.91 -10.62 4.88
N VAL A 210 2.54 -9.39 5.21
CA VAL A 210 1.30 -8.76 4.72
C VAL A 210 1.66 -7.90 3.52
N VAL A 211 1.07 -8.20 2.36
CA VAL A 211 1.37 -7.52 1.11
C VAL A 211 0.22 -6.58 0.79
N ASP A 212 0.47 -5.27 0.82
CA ASP A 212 -0.47 -4.22 0.40
C ASP A 212 0.17 -3.41 -0.75
N PRO A 213 -0.13 -3.74 -2.02
CA PRO A 213 0.47 -3.06 -3.17
C PRO A 213 -0.01 -1.62 -3.33
N GLY A 214 0.80 -0.80 -3.98
CA GLY A 214 0.42 0.56 -4.39
C GLY A 214 0.70 1.64 -3.34
N ALA A 215 1.75 1.49 -2.53
CA ALA A 215 2.24 2.58 -1.70
C ALA A 215 2.58 3.82 -2.55
N HIS A 216 2.18 5.02 -2.10
CA HIS A 216 2.35 6.28 -2.82
C HIS A 216 1.57 6.40 -4.14
N ASP A 217 0.41 5.76 -4.26
CA ASP A 217 -0.46 5.83 -5.45
C ASP A 217 -1.38 7.06 -5.41
N ILE A 218 -0.96 8.17 -6.03
CA ILE A 218 -1.75 9.40 -6.09
C ILE A 218 -2.84 9.28 -7.15
N LEU A 219 -2.54 8.62 -8.28
CA LEU A 219 -3.42 8.57 -9.44
C LEU A 219 -4.30 7.31 -9.47
N GLY A 220 -4.32 6.51 -8.40
CA GLY A 220 -5.15 5.32 -8.25
C GLY A 220 -4.93 4.31 -9.38
N SER A 221 -3.67 4.15 -9.76
CA SER A 221 -3.21 3.23 -10.81
C SER A 221 -2.68 1.90 -10.26
N SER A 222 -2.69 1.75 -8.94
CA SER A 222 -2.06 0.70 -8.14
C SER A 222 -0.53 0.71 -8.17
N HIS A 223 0.09 1.69 -8.81
CA HIS A 223 1.54 1.90 -8.81
C HIS A 223 1.85 3.18 -8.03
N GLY A 224 2.93 3.14 -7.25
CA GLY A 224 3.50 4.31 -6.61
C GLY A 224 3.93 5.35 -7.64
N ASP A 225 3.50 6.59 -7.46
CA ASP A 225 3.77 7.69 -8.37
C ASP A 225 5.01 8.49 -7.93
N GLY A 226 5.71 9.07 -8.91
CA GLY A 226 6.69 10.11 -8.63
C GLY A 226 5.98 11.44 -8.39
N ALA A 227 6.33 12.19 -7.35
CA ALA A 227 5.64 13.42 -7.00
C ALA A 227 6.63 14.49 -6.52
N VAL A 228 6.50 15.72 -7.02
CA VAL A 228 7.31 16.88 -6.58
C VAL A 228 6.51 18.17 -6.62
N THR A 229 6.70 19.07 -5.66
CA THR A 229 6.31 20.46 -5.88
C THR A 229 7.46 21.22 -6.51
N ALA A 230 7.14 22.17 -7.37
CA ALA A 230 8.15 22.83 -8.15
C ALA A 230 7.79 24.30 -8.43
N PRO A 231 8.75 25.25 -8.40
CA PRO A 231 8.45 26.66 -8.57
C PRO A 231 7.92 26.99 -9.96
N THR A 232 7.10 28.04 -10.03
CA THR A 232 6.64 28.65 -11.28
C THR A 232 7.21 30.05 -11.45
N SER A 233 6.98 30.67 -12.62
CA SER A 233 7.36 32.05 -12.90
C SER A 233 6.63 33.08 -12.02
N GLY A 234 5.47 32.73 -11.45
CA GLY A 234 4.60 33.64 -10.70
C GLY A 234 4.71 33.54 -9.18
N SER A 235 5.90 33.28 -8.64
CA SER A 235 6.15 33.15 -7.18
C SER A 235 5.29 32.11 -6.45
N THR A 236 4.79 31.10 -7.17
CA THR A 236 4.07 29.96 -6.57
C THR A 236 4.85 28.67 -6.76
N ILE A 237 4.51 27.63 -5.98
CA ILE A 237 4.92 26.25 -6.26
C ILE A 237 3.71 25.44 -6.70
N ARG A 238 3.92 24.50 -7.61
CA ARG A 238 2.86 23.61 -8.11
C ARG A 238 3.22 22.16 -7.88
N PRO A 239 2.28 21.31 -7.44
CA PRO A 239 2.45 19.87 -7.48
C PRO A 239 2.59 19.40 -8.93
N ARG A 240 3.52 18.47 -9.16
CA ARG A 240 3.65 17.69 -10.38
C ARG A 240 3.66 16.24 -9.99
N ILE A 241 2.95 15.44 -10.78
CA ILE A 241 2.87 14.00 -10.62
C ILE A 241 3.43 13.35 -11.89
N PHE A 242 4.21 12.32 -11.68
CA PHE A 242 4.81 11.48 -12.69
C PHE A 242 4.22 10.08 -12.50
N ARG A 243 3.20 9.77 -13.31
CA ARG A 243 2.51 8.49 -13.27
C ARG A 243 3.50 7.36 -13.51
N SER A 244 3.52 6.35 -12.66
CA SER A 244 4.24 5.11 -12.95
C SER A 244 3.41 4.17 -13.85
N THR A 245 4.10 3.44 -14.72
CA THR A 245 3.53 2.32 -15.50
C THR A 245 4.13 0.97 -15.09
N GLY A 246 4.91 0.94 -14.00
CA GLY A 246 5.74 -0.19 -13.60
C GLY A 246 7.02 -0.38 -14.40
N GLN A 247 7.23 0.42 -15.46
CA GLN A 247 8.44 0.37 -16.29
C GLN A 247 9.00 1.76 -16.65
N ALA A 248 8.18 2.81 -16.53
CA ALA A 248 8.57 4.18 -16.82
C ALA A 248 7.72 5.17 -16.02
N PHE A 249 8.16 6.43 -15.99
CA PHE A 249 7.35 7.52 -15.46
C PHE A 249 6.88 8.42 -16.60
N THR A 250 5.62 8.86 -16.55
CA THR A 250 5.04 9.82 -17.49
C THR A 250 4.48 11.04 -16.76
N PRO A 251 4.88 12.28 -17.11
CA PRO A 251 4.31 13.48 -16.50
C PRO A 251 2.80 13.57 -16.74
N VAL A 252 2.03 13.97 -15.72
CA VAL A 252 0.58 14.18 -15.84
C VAL A 252 0.25 15.67 -15.94
N ALA A 253 -0.54 16.02 -16.96
CA ALA A 253 -1.08 17.37 -17.17
C ALA A 253 -2.41 17.53 -16.40
N GLY A 254 -2.33 17.47 -15.06
CA GLY A 254 -3.51 17.62 -14.19
C GLY A 254 -3.93 19.07 -13.98
N PRO A 255 -5.08 19.31 -13.33
CA PRO A 255 -5.53 20.65 -12.98
C PRO A 255 -4.46 21.40 -12.19
N GLU A 256 -4.31 22.67 -12.54
CA GLU A 256 -3.11 23.46 -12.27
C GLU A 256 -3.20 24.12 -10.88
N ALA A 257 -3.17 23.32 -9.81
CA ALA A 257 -3.27 23.84 -8.45
C ALA A 257 -1.94 24.43 -7.96
N ALA A 258 -2.00 25.61 -7.33
CA ALA A 258 -0.82 26.35 -6.89
C ALA A 258 -0.84 26.58 -5.37
N LEU A 259 0.35 26.58 -4.77
CA LEU A 259 0.59 26.87 -3.37
C LEU A 259 1.51 28.08 -3.25
N ASP A 260 1.30 28.85 -2.19
CA ASP A 260 2.20 29.94 -1.81
C ASP A 260 3.43 29.35 -1.08
N PRO A 261 4.64 29.47 -1.63
CA PRO A 261 5.85 28.96 -1.00
C PRO A 261 6.18 29.65 0.32
N ASP A 262 5.81 30.91 0.51
CA ASP A 262 6.13 31.68 1.72
C ASP A 262 5.23 31.28 2.89
N LEU A 263 4.05 30.73 2.60
CA LEU A 263 3.15 30.15 3.59
C LEU A 263 3.39 28.66 3.83
N THR A 264 3.98 27.94 2.88
CA THR A 264 4.13 26.47 2.95
C THR A 264 5.23 26.05 3.92
N LEU A 265 4.85 25.39 5.01
CA LEU A 265 5.77 24.91 6.06
C LEU A 265 6.17 23.44 5.84
N ALA A 266 5.22 22.59 5.46
CA ALA A 266 5.45 21.19 5.19
C ALA A 266 4.39 20.62 4.24
N LYS A 267 4.68 19.46 3.65
CA LYS A 267 3.79 18.74 2.75
C LYS A 267 4.06 17.24 2.81
N ILE A 268 3.04 16.44 2.58
CA ILE A 268 3.10 14.98 2.55
C ILE A 268 1.97 14.42 1.69
N ALA A 269 2.26 13.40 0.87
CA ALA A 269 1.26 12.56 0.21
C ALA A 269 0.71 11.50 1.18
N SER A 270 -0.60 11.36 1.29
CA SER A 270 -1.26 10.36 2.15
C SER A 270 -2.77 10.26 1.86
N ASP A 271 -3.32 9.05 1.81
CA ASP A 271 -4.76 8.79 1.61
C ASP A 271 -5.63 9.20 2.81
N VAL A 272 -5.80 10.51 2.98
CA VAL A 272 -6.60 11.07 4.08
C VAL A 272 -8.09 10.98 3.78
N THR A 273 -8.51 10.85 2.51
CA THR A 273 -9.92 10.66 2.14
C THR A 273 -10.40 9.22 2.36
N GLY A 274 -9.49 8.24 2.28
CA GLY A 274 -9.77 6.81 2.36
C GLY A 274 -10.34 6.25 1.06
N ASP A 275 -10.03 6.88 -0.07
CA ASP A 275 -10.50 6.47 -1.40
C ASP A 275 -9.50 5.58 -2.15
N GLY A 276 -8.37 5.25 -1.51
CA GLY A 276 -7.29 4.46 -2.06
C GLY A 276 -6.27 5.28 -2.85
N ARG A 277 -6.34 6.62 -2.80
CA ARG A 277 -5.39 7.52 -3.47
C ARG A 277 -4.73 8.42 -2.45
N ASP A 278 -3.42 8.61 -2.61
CA ASP A 278 -2.71 9.53 -1.75
C ASP A 278 -3.02 11.00 -2.11
N ASP A 279 -3.64 11.71 -1.18
CA ASP A 279 -3.92 13.14 -1.27
C ASP A 279 -2.70 13.97 -0.85
N LEU A 280 -2.61 15.22 -1.30
CA LEU A 280 -1.55 16.12 -0.83
C LEU A 280 -2.03 16.94 0.36
N VAL A 281 -1.48 16.64 1.54
CA VAL A 281 -1.69 17.41 2.78
C VAL A 281 -0.59 18.46 2.90
N VAL A 282 -0.99 19.72 3.10
CA VAL A 282 -0.08 20.86 3.21
C VAL A 282 -0.30 21.59 4.53
N LEU A 283 0.76 21.71 5.32
CA LEU A 283 0.80 22.56 6.50
C LEU A 283 1.23 23.96 6.07
N LEU A 284 0.37 24.93 6.33
CA LEU A 284 0.55 26.33 5.95
C LEU A 284 0.53 27.23 7.19
N ARG A 285 1.29 28.32 7.13
CA ARG A 285 1.08 29.47 8.02
C ARG A 285 -0.26 30.14 7.68
N ASP A 286 -0.99 30.54 8.70
CA ASP A 286 -2.28 31.22 8.59
C ASP A 286 -2.25 32.51 9.43
N GLY A 287 -2.04 33.66 8.77
CA GLY A 287 -1.79 34.92 9.44
C GLY A 287 -0.45 34.96 10.19
N SER A 288 -0.36 35.77 11.26
CA SER A 288 0.87 35.95 12.04
C SER A 288 1.11 34.87 13.10
N SER A 289 0.05 34.20 13.56
CA SER A 289 0.08 33.28 14.69
C SER A 289 -0.55 31.92 14.42
N GLY A 290 -1.32 31.77 13.35
CA GLY A 290 -2.04 30.55 13.04
C GLY A 290 -1.28 29.61 12.11
N HIS A 291 -1.76 28.38 12.13
CA HIS A 291 -1.46 27.30 11.21
C HIS A 291 -2.76 26.73 10.64
N ARG A 292 -2.71 26.23 9.41
CA ARG A 292 -3.81 25.50 8.78
C ARG A 292 -3.30 24.25 8.06
N LEU A 293 -4.14 23.23 8.01
CA LEU A 293 -3.94 22.09 7.13
C LEU A 293 -4.89 22.23 5.94
N SER A 294 -4.33 22.26 4.74
CA SER A 294 -5.09 22.21 3.51
C SER A 294 -4.82 20.89 2.80
N VAL A 295 -5.87 20.30 2.24
CA VAL A 295 -5.80 19.04 1.48
C VAL A 295 -6.15 19.31 0.03
N MET A 296 -5.32 18.78 -0.88
CA MET A 296 -5.57 18.75 -2.30
C MET A 296 -5.96 17.31 -2.64
N THR A 297 -7.25 17.07 -2.80
CA THR A 297 -7.80 15.73 -3.04
C THR A 297 -7.30 15.19 -4.37
N ALA A 298 -6.82 13.95 -4.37
CA ALA A 298 -6.37 13.25 -5.56
C ALA A 298 -7.53 12.75 -6.42
N THR A 299 -7.27 12.66 -7.72
CA THR A 299 -8.20 12.16 -8.74
C THR A 299 -7.39 11.37 -9.77
N PRO A 300 -8.05 10.59 -10.65
CA PRO A 300 -7.34 9.87 -11.72
C PRO A 300 -6.51 10.77 -12.66
N THR A 301 -6.77 12.07 -12.68
CA THR A 301 -6.12 13.03 -13.59
C THR A 301 -5.22 14.04 -12.88
N GLY A 302 -5.12 14.02 -11.55
CA GLY A 302 -4.28 14.93 -10.77
C GLY A 302 -4.91 15.38 -9.45
N LEU A 303 -4.48 16.52 -8.92
CA LEU A 303 -4.93 17.04 -7.62
C LEU A 303 -5.92 18.20 -7.80
N LEU A 304 -7.01 18.18 -7.03
CA LEU A 304 -7.96 19.29 -6.95
C LEU A 304 -7.34 20.52 -6.26
N ALA A 305 -8.03 21.66 -6.34
CA ALA A 305 -7.64 22.86 -5.63
C ALA A 305 -7.60 22.63 -4.10
N PRO A 306 -6.68 23.29 -3.37
CA PRO A 306 -6.52 23.07 -1.93
C PRO A 306 -7.77 23.51 -1.16
N ARG A 307 -8.24 22.66 -0.25
CA ARG A 307 -9.33 22.96 0.69
C ARG A 307 -8.80 22.94 2.12
N THR A 308 -9.15 23.94 2.92
CA THR A 308 -8.81 23.93 4.35
C THR A 308 -9.63 22.87 5.07
N TRP A 309 -8.94 21.93 5.71
CA TRP A 309 -9.54 20.83 6.48
C TRP A 309 -9.41 21.06 7.98
N TRP A 310 -8.48 21.92 8.41
CA TRP A 310 -8.29 22.25 9.81
C TRP A 310 -7.63 23.61 10.00
N LEU A 311 -8.03 24.31 11.06
CA LEU A 311 -7.46 25.57 11.53
C LEU A 311 -7.02 25.41 12.99
N SER A 312 -5.83 25.90 13.29
CA SER A 312 -5.32 25.98 14.67
C SER A 312 -6.03 27.01 15.55
N GLY A 313 -6.72 27.99 14.97
CA GLY A 313 -7.32 29.09 15.74
C GLY A 313 -6.30 29.97 16.48
N GLY A 314 -5.05 30.02 16.03
CA GLY A 314 -3.96 30.74 16.70
C GLY A 314 -3.16 29.89 17.69
N ASP A 315 -3.54 28.62 17.88
CA ASP A 315 -2.70 27.67 18.58
C ASP A 315 -1.34 27.52 17.90
N PHE A 316 -0.32 27.27 18.72
CA PHE A 316 1.06 27.06 18.27
C PHE A 316 1.75 28.32 17.73
N ALA A 317 1.22 29.51 18.01
CA ALA A 317 1.83 30.79 17.64
C ALA A 317 3.32 30.85 18.02
N GLY A 318 4.17 31.12 17.03
CA GLY A 318 5.63 31.23 17.20
C GLY A 318 6.35 29.92 17.54
N ARG A 319 5.66 28.76 17.49
CA ARG A 319 6.25 27.44 17.79
C ARG A 319 6.71 26.73 16.52
N THR A 320 7.76 25.94 16.64
CA THR A 320 8.13 24.97 15.60
C THR A 320 7.07 23.88 15.50
N VAL A 321 6.53 23.66 14.30
CA VAL A 321 5.56 22.58 14.00
C VAL A 321 6.12 21.66 12.90
N ARG A 322 6.08 20.35 13.12
CA ARG A 322 6.43 19.32 12.13
C ARG A 322 5.20 18.50 11.78
N LEU A 323 5.05 18.18 10.50
CA LEU A 323 3.95 17.39 9.94
C LEU A 323 4.38 15.93 9.70
N SER A 324 3.49 15.00 10.03
CA SER A 324 3.49 13.60 9.58
C SER A 324 2.06 13.17 9.28
N ALA A 325 1.90 12.16 8.43
CA ALA A 325 0.62 11.53 8.14
C ALA A 325 0.80 10.01 8.04
N GLY A 326 -0.17 9.24 8.53
CA GLY A 326 -0.15 7.78 8.52
C GLY A 326 -1.39 7.18 9.19
N GLY A 327 -1.59 5.87 9.04
CA GLY A 327 -2.75 5.14 9.57
C GLY A 327 -2.63 4.85 11.07
N PHE A 328 -2.75 5.87 11.92
CA PHE A 328 -2.72 5.68 13.38
C PHE A 328 -3.99 4.99 13.89
N THR A 329 -5.10 5.21 13.19
CA THR A 329 -6.29 4.38 13.27
C THR A 329 -6.27 3.29 12.19
N THR A 330 -6.97 2.19 12.43
CA THR A 330 -7.01 1.07 11.49
C THR A 330 -8.14 1.24 10.45
N ASP A 331 -8.75 2.42 10.36
CA ASP A 331 -9.97 2.63 9.56
C ASP A 331 -9.72 2.87 8.06
N ARG A 332 -8.46 2.73 7.62
CA ARG A 332 -7.96 2.93 6.25
C ARG A 332 -7.99 4.37 5.74
N ARG A 333 -8.30 5.35 6.60
CA ARG A 333 -7.96 6.74 6.33
C ARG A 333 -6.67 7.08 7.05
N MET A 334 -5.78 7.76 6.36
CA MET A 334 -4.57 8.27 6.98
C MET A 334 -4.91 9.50 7.82
N ASP A 335 -4.32 9.56 8.99
CA ASP A 335 -4.53 10.61 9.98
C ASP A 335 -3.30 11.54 10.01
N VAL A 336 -3.42 12.72 10.66
CA VAL A 336 -2.31 13.69 10.74
C VAL A 336 -1.73 13.76 12.15
N GLY A 337 -0.41 13.58 12.26
CA GLY A 337 0.37 13.80 13.47
C GLY A 337 1.17 15.11 13.39
N LEU A 338 1.10 15.93 14.43
CA LEU A 338 1.85 17.18 14.57
C LEU A 338 2.78 17.12 15.78
N LEU A 339 4.09 17.21 15.56
CA LEU A 339 5.05 17.51 16.63
C LEU A 339 5.15 19.02 16.77
N VAL A 340 4.81 19.51 17.96
CA VAL A 340 4.79 20.93 18.27
C VAL A 340 5.73 21.22 19.43
N GLU A 341 6.60 22.22 19.25
CA GLU A 341 7.45 22.75 20.30
C GLU A 341 6.62 23.22 21.51
N GLY A 342 7.04 22.82 22.70
CA GLY A 342 6.41 23.19 23.97
C GLY A 342 6.69 24.63 24.36
N ALA A 343 6.18 25.04 25.53
CA ALA A 343 6.46 26.37 26.08
C ALA A 343 7.96 26.60 26.30
N ASP A 344 8.62 25.56 26.83
CA ASP A 344 10.07 25.37 26.86
C ASP A 344 10.51 24.62 25.60
N SER A 345 11.51 25.14 24.88
CA SER A 345 12.05 24.56 23.64
C SER A 345 12.75 23.22 23.84
N SER A 346 13.05 22.84 25.09
CA SER A 346 13.53 21.49 25.45
C SER A 346 12.42 20.44 25.45
N ARG A 347 11.15 20.86 25.36
CA ARG A 347 9.97 19.99 25.41
C ARG A 347 9.15 20.10 24.14
N SER A 348 8.39 19.05 23.85
CA SER A 348 7.44 19.03 22.75
C SER A 348 6.18 18.27 23.11
N ASN A 349 5.14 18.51 22.32
CA ASN A 349 3.87 17.79 22.34
C ASN A 349 3.66 17.11 20.98
N VAL A 350 3.04 15.93 20.97
CA VAL A 350 2.52 15.31 19.76
C VAL A 350 1.01 15.35 19.80
N TYR A 351 0.43 16.04 18.84
CA TYR A 351 -1.02 16.10 18.64
C TYR A 351 -1.42 15.23 17.47
N MET A 352 -2.56 14.56 17.61
CA MET A 352 -3.16 13.74 16.59
C MET A 352 -4.46 14.36 16.11
N LEU A 353 -4.67 14.34 14.80
CA LEU A 353 -5.89 14.79 14.15
C LEU A 353 -6.39 13.66 13.27
N ARG A 354 -7.52 13.07 13.66
CA ARG A 354 -8.13 11.96 12.91
C ARG A 354 -8.75 12.48 11.62
N SER A 355 -8.60 11.77 10.52
CA SER A 355 -9.34 12.07 9.30
C SER A 355 -10.78 11.60 9.39
N LEU A 356 -11.70 12.48 9.01
CA LEU A 356 -13.13 12.17 8.88
C LEU A 356 -13.53 11.95 7.41
N GLY A 357 -12.57 11.95 6.49
CA GLY A 357 -12.76 11.75 5.03
C GLY A 357 -12.96 13.05 4.23
N ASP A 358 -13.35 14.15 4.89
CA ASP A 358 -13.55 15.46 4.25
C ASP A 358 -13.01 16.66 5.06
N ARG A 359 -12.50 16.37 6.27
CA ARG A 359 -11.89 17.30 7.23
C ARG A 359 -11.10 16.51 8.27
N PHE A 360 -10.26 17.20 9.04
CA PHE A 360 -9.65 16.59 10.24
C PHE A 360 -10.47 16.90 11.49
N SER A 361 -10.39 16.03 12.49
CA SER A 361 -10.98 16.25 13.81
C SER A 361 -10.33 17.42 14.55
N THR A 362 -10.86 17.73 15.74
CA THR A 362 -10.09 18.47 16.74
C THR A 362 -8.81 17.72 17.09
N LYS A 363 -7.81 18.45 17.59
CA LYS A 363 -6.52 17.87 17.98
C LYS A 363 -6.64 17.14 19.32
N ASP A 364 -6.03 15.97 19.39
CA ASP A 364 -5.90 15.18 20.61
C ASP A 364 -4.43 15.10 21.04
N LEU A 365 -4.13 15.39 22.30
CA LEU A 365 -2.76 15.29 22.81
C LEU A 365 -2.42 13.82 23.09
N TRP A 366 -1.51 13.25 22.29
CA TRP A 366 -1.09 11.85 22.42
C TRP A 366 0.19 11.68 23.23
N TRP A 367 1.03 12.71 23.28
CA TRP A 367 2.27 12.68 24.03
C TRP A 367 2.77 14.07 24.40
N SER A 368 3.44 14.18 25.56
CA SER A 368 4.25 15.34 25.92
C SER A 368 5.51 14.89 26.66
N GLY A 369 6.63 15.57 26.44
CA GLY A 369 7.88 15.21 27.13
C GLY A 369 9.11 15.95 26.63
N ALA A 370 10.27 15.55 27.15
CA ALA A 370 11.57 16.14 26.81
C ALA A 370 11.98 15.73 25.38
N LEU A 371 11.93 16.69 24.47
CA LEU A 371 12.25 16.57 23.06
C LEU A 371 12.31 17.98 22.46
N ASN A 372 13.41 18.31 21.79
CA ASN A 372 13.55 19.58 21.10
C ASN A 372 13.04 19.44 19.65
N ALA A 373 12.00 20.20 19.27
CA ALA A 373 11.41 20.09 17.93
C ALA A 373 12.31 20.67 16.82
N ALA A 374 13.24 21.56 17.15
CA ALA A 374 14.16 22.17 16.19
C ALA A 374 15.18 21.16 15.67
N ASN A 375 15.72 20.29 16.52
CA ASN A 375 16.67 19.24 16.12
C ASN A 375 16.01 17.90 15.73
N THR A 376 14.68 17.84 15.73
CA THR A 376 13.90 16.62 15.43
C THR A 376 13.17 16.75 14.10
N SER A 377 13.11 15.67 13.34
CA SER A 377 12.11 15.47 12.29
C SER A 377 11.31 14.20 12.56
N ILE A 378 10.06 14.18 12.12
CA ILE A 378 9.14 13.07 12.38
C ILE A 378 8.63 12.47 11.07
N ARG A 379 8.35 11.17 11.10
CA ARG A 379 7.62 10.43 10.09
C ARG A 379 6.66 9.47 10.78
N ALA A 380 5.59 9.11 10.09
CA ALA A 380 4.66 8.09 10.54
C ALA A 380 4.76 6.89 9.59
N GLY A 381 4.77 5.68 10.15
CA GLY A 381 4.79 4.43 9.40
C GLY A 381 4.66 3.24 10.35
N ASP A 382 4.08 2.14 9.90
CA ASP A 382 3.89 0.92 10.70
C ASP A 382 5.19 0.13 10.80
N VAL A 383 6.16 0.66 11.52
CA VAL A 383 7.47 -0.01 11.68
C VAL A 383 7.37 -1.19 12.64
N THR A 384 6.34 -1.27 13.49
CA THR A 384 6.09 -2.40 14.38
C THR A 384 5.28 -3.54 13.76
N GLY A 385 4.80 -3.39 12.52
CA GLY A 385 3.99 -4.37 11.81
C GLY A 385 2.74 -4.75 12.59
N ASP A 386 2.19 -3.80 13.35
CA ASP A 386 1.03 -4.01 14.21
C ASP A 386 -0.26 -3.49 13.57
N GLY A 387 -0.21 -3.06 12.31
CA GLY A 387 -1.30 -2.50 11.51
C GLY A 387 -1.59 -1.03 11.80
N ARG A 388 -0.79 -0.36 12.64
CA ARG A 388 -0.92 1.07 12.96
C ARG A 388 0.40 1.78 12.71
N ALA A 389 0.31 2.99 12.19
CA ALA A 389 1.48 3.85 12.09
C ALA A 389 2.04 4.16 13.49
N ASP A 390 3.36 4.05 13.61
CA ASP A 390 4.17 4.51 14.72
C ASP A 390 4.84 5.84 14.37
N LEU A 391 5.32 6.57 15.39
CA LEU A 391 6.07 7.78 15.16
C LEU A 391 7.58 7.50 15.15
N VAL A 392 8.21 7.68 14.00
CA VAL A 392 9.66 7.60 13.81
C VAL A 392 10.27 9.00 13.95
N LEU A 393 11.24 9.16 14.84
CA LEU A 393 11.95 10.39 15.11
C LEU A 393 13.38 10.29 14.60
N GLN A 394 13.76 11.15 13.65
CA GLN A 394 15.17 11.39 13.33
C GLN A 394 15.67 12.56 14.17
N LEU A 395 16.59 12.29 15.09
CA LEU A 395 17.17 13.24 16.03
C LEU A 395 18.57 13.64 15.59
N ASP A 396 18.83 14.94 15.49
CA ASP A 396 20.17 15.49 15.29
C ASP A 396 20.85 15.76 16.63
N ARG A 397 21.89 14.95 16.94
CA ARG A 397 22.68 15.04 18.18
C ARG A 397 24.01 15.75 17.95
N GLY A 398 24.10 16.56 16.87
CA GLY A 398 25.29 17.31 16.53
C GLY A 398 26.46 16.41 16.13
N THR A 399 27.60 16.55 16.80
CA THR A 399 28.81 15.77 16.50
C THR A 399 28.64 14.28 16.73
N SER A 400 27.68 13.87 17.57
CA SER A 400 27.35 12.46 17.82
C SER A 400 26.58 11.81 16.66
N GLY A 401 26.18 12.57 15.64
CA GLY A 401 25.45 12.08 14.47
C GLY A 401 23.93 12.04 14.66
N LEU A 402 23.26 11.26 13.81
CA LEU A 402 21.81 11.08 13.89
C LEU A 402 21.45 9.91 14.81
N SER A 403 20.25 9.90 15.37
CA SER A 403 19.60 8.67 15.84
C SER A 403 18.19 8.56 15.29
N TYR A 404 17.69 7.33 15.23
CA TYR A 404 16.33 7.02 14.82
C TYR A 404 15.67 6.34 16.00
N ASP A 405 14.76 7.07 16.62
CA ASP A 405 14.00 6.62 17.77
C ASP A 405 12.56 6.36 17.31
N VAL A 406 11.87 5.43 17.95
CA VAL A 406 10.47 5.07 17.64
C VAL A 406 9.63 5.26 18.89
N MET A 407 8.46 5.85 18.71
CA MET A 407 7.40 5.92 19.69
C MET A 407 6.19 5.17 19.15
N ARG A 408 5.89 4.03 19.78
CA ARG A 408 4.87 3.11 19.29
C ARG A 408 3.47 3.64 19.51
N SER A 409 2.56 3.43 18.58
CA SER A 409 1.14 3.64 18.86
C SER A 409 0.63 2.61 19.86
N ARG A 410 -0.17 3.02 20.85
CA ARG A 410 -0.80 2.04 21.75
C ARG A 410 -1.88 1.25 21.04
N HIS A 411 -2.07 -0.01 21.45
CA HIS A 411 -3.24 -0.80 21.04
C HIS A 411 -4.53 -0.01 21.32
N GLY A 412 -5.46 -0.04 20.36
CA GLY A 412 -6.69 0.77 20.39
C GLY A 412 -6.51 2.26 20.04
N GLY A 413 -5.27 2.76 19.90
CA GLY A 413 -4.95 4.15 19.57
C GLY A 413 -4.99 5.10 20.78
N GLY A 414 -4.90 6.41 20.52
CA GLY A 414 -5.16 7.47 21.51
C GLY A 414 -3.94 7.94 22.32
N ALA A 415 -2.79 7.26 22.22
CA ALA A 415 -1.55 7.70 22.85
C ALA A 415 -0.33 7.02 22.21
N LEU A 416 0.84 7.64 22.40
CA LEU A 416 2.13 7.02 22.07
C LEU A 416 2.78 6.39 23.31
N GLY A 417 3.56 5.34 23.08
CA GLY A 417 4.42 4.69 24.07
C GLY A 417 5.68 5.50 24.38
N SER A 418 6.58 4.91 25.15
CA SER A 418 7.90 5.48 25.42
C SER A 418 8.73 5.60 24.14
N ARG A 419 9.56 6.65 24.06
CA ARG A 419 10.57 6.79 23.02
C ARG A 419 11.70 5.77 23.23
N VAL A 420 11.95 4.94 22.22
CA VAL A 420 13.00 3.91 22.23
C VAL A 420 13.92 4.11 21.03
N ARG A 421 15.24 4.12 21.23
CA ARG A 421 16.20 4.19 20.12
C ARG A 421 16.25 2.85 19.40
N TRP A 422 16.04 2.89 18.08
CA TRP A 422 16.07 1.70 17.22
C TRP A 422 17.32 1.64 16.34
N PHE A 423 17.93 2.79 16.04
CA PHE A 423 19.18 2.86 15.29
C PHE A 423 20.04 4.05 15.72
N ASP A 424 21.35 3.83 15.81
CA ASP A 424 22.36 4.84 16.11
C ASP A 424 23.20 5.15 14.88
N GLY A 425 22.89 6.25 14.19
CA GLY A 425 23.54 6.70 12.97
C GLY A 425 24.70 7.64 13.23
N THR A 426 25.71 7.18 13.97
CA THR A 426 26.85 8.02 14.41
C THR A 426 27.63 8.68 13.26
N GLY A 427 27.67 8.04 12.09
CA GLY A 427 28.29 8.56 10.87
C GLY A 427 27.38 9.47 10.03
N LEU A 428 26.08 9.51 10.32
CA LEU A 428 25.10 10.27 9.53
C LEU A 428 24.96 11.70 10.03
N ARG A 429 24.58 12.62 9.15
CA ARG A 429 24.44 14.04 9.45
C ARG A 429 23.19 14.58 8.81
N ARG A 430 22.44 15.40 9.54
CA ARG A 430 21.17 15.99 9.06
C ARG A 430 21.31 16.71 7.72
N ALA A 431 22.39 17.46 7.54
CA ALA A 431 22.64 18.23 6.31
C ALA A 431 22.87 17.32 5.07
N THR A 432 23.33 16.09 5.28
CA THR A 432 23.73 15.17 4.22
C THR A 432 23.05 13.81 4.30
N THR A 433 21.85 13.76 4.87
CA THR A 433 21.02 12.56 4.90
C THR A 433 19.59 12.92 4.50
N ARG A 434 19.06 12.22 3.50
CA ARG A 434 17.64 12.27 3.12
C ARG A 434 16.97 10.99 3.59
N LEU A 435 15.73 11.12 4.04
CA LEU A 435 14.94 10.03 4.63
C LEU A 435 13.56 9.97 3.98
N THR A 436 13.12 8.77 3.64
CA THR A 436 11.74 8.41 3.32
C THR A 436 11.36 7.08 4.00
N ILE A 437 10.07 6.77 4.04
CA ILE A 437 9.53 5.50 4.56
C ILE A 437 9.03 4.66 3.39
N SER A 438 9.24 3.34 3.47
CA SER A 438 8.72 2.34 2.53
C SER A 438 8.96 0.93 3.06
N ASP A 439 8.04 -0.02 2.87
CA ASP A 439 8.26 -1.45 3.17
C ASP A 439 9.13 -2.11 2.09
N VAL A 440 10.45 -1.97 2.17
CA VAL A 440 11.34 -2.40 1.06
C VAL A 440 11.42 -3.92 0.93
N ASN A 441 11.13 -4.65 2.00
CA ASN A 441 11.25 -6.10 2.07
C ASN A 441 9.89 -6.82 1.91
N ARG A 442 8.78 -6.06 1.84
CA ARG A 442 7.41 -6.54 1.72
C ARG A 442 7.10 -7.54 2.83
N ASP A 443 7.38 -7.17 4.08
CA ASP A 443 7.03 -7.96 5.24
C ASP A 443 5.80 -7.42 5.99
N GLY A 444 5.26 -6.27 5.56
CA GLY A 444 4.15 -5.55 6.18
C GLY A 444 4.62 -4.52 7.21
N ARG A 445 5.92 -4.41 7.46
CA ARG A 445 6.51 -3.36 8.29
C ARG A 445 7.08 -2.29 7.40
N ASP A 446 6.81 -1.05 7.75
CA ASP A 446 7.48 0.08 7.12
C ASP A 446 8.98 0.08 7.49
N ASP A 447 9.84 0.24 6.49
CA ASP A 447 11.27 0.45 6.65
C ASP A 447 11.63 1.92 6.38
N LEU A 448 12.90 2.28 6.61
CA LEU A 448 13.41 3.59 6.23
C LEU A 448 14.40 3.48 5.08
N LEU A 449 14.29 4.37 4.11
CA LEU A 449 15.31 4.54 3.07
C LEU A 449 16.09 5.83 3.29
N LEU A 450 17.41 5.69 3.37
CA LEU A 450 18.36 6.77 3.58
C LEU A 450 19.21 6.98 2.34
N ALA A 451 19.31 8.21 1.86
CA ALA A 451 20.32 8.61 0.88
C ALA A 451 21.36 9.54 1.50
N TYR A 452 22.65 9.29 1.28
CA TYR A 452 23.76 10.10 1.82
C TYR A 452 25.01 10.04 0.91
N PRO A 453 25.99 10.95 1.06
CA PRO A 453 27.16 11.00 0.19
C PRO A 453 27.99 9.72 0.18
N ARG A 454 28.41 9.30 -1.01
CA ARG A 454 29.50 8.35 -1.23
C ARG A 454 30.71 9.10 -1.76
N GLY A 455 31.60 9.52 -0.86
CA GLY A 455 32.67 10.45 -1.22
C GLY A 455 32.11 11.77 -1.76
N SER A 456 32.87 12.45 -2.63
CA SER A 456 32.49 13.74 -3.21
C SER A 456 31.58 13.63 -4.45
N SER A 457 31.59 12.49 -5.15
CA SER A 457 30.95 12.33 -6.46
C SER A 457 29.76 11.36 -6.48
N GLY A 458 29.56 10.60 -5.39
CA GLY A 458 28.60 9.52 -5.35
C GLY A 458 27.48 9.69 -4.32
N THR A 459 26.60 8.68 -4.30
CA THR A 459 25.48 8.54 -3.35
C THR A 459 25.39 7.09 -2.89
N TYR A 460 25.19 6.89 -1.59
CA TYR A 460 24.69 5.64 -1.01
C TYR A 460 23.17 5.74 -0.84
N VAL A 461 22.48 4.62 -1.05
CA VAL A 461 21.11 4.38 -0.59
C VAL A 461 21.14 3.14 0.31
N THR A 462 20.69 3.32 1.54
CA THR A 462 20.68 2.30 2.60
C THR A 462 19.26 2.11 3.10
N GLY A 463 18.85 0.86 3.32
CA GLY A 463 17.63 0.52 4.03
C GLY A 463 17.93 0.37 5.52
N LEU A 464 17.14 1.00 6.38
CA LEU A 464 17.03 0.63 7.79
C LEU A 464 15.79 -0.25 7.91
N VAL A 465 16.00 -1.57 7.80
CA VAL A 465 14.96 -2.59 7.74
C VAL A 465 14.47 -2.94 9.14
N SER A 466 13.17 -2.86 9.37
CA SER A 466 12.55 -3.12 10.66
C SER A 466 12.45 -4.62 10.96
N ASP A 467 12.69 -5.00 12.21
CA ASP A 467 12.27 -6.31 12.73
C ASP A 467 11.08 -6.22 13.71
N GLY A 468 10.48 -5.03 13.82
CA GLY A 468 9.42 -4.71 14.78
C GLY A 468 9.90 -4.18 16.13
N SER A 469 11.21 -4.19 16.37
CA SER A 469 11.79 -3.74 17.64
C SER A 469 13.03 -2.87 17.50
N ARG A 470 13.69 -2.93 16.34
CA ARG A 470 14.88 -2.15 15.98
C ARG A 470 14.99 -2.09 14.46
N PHE A 471 15.89 -1.27 13.96
CA PHE A 471 16.27 -1.29 12.55
C PHE A 471 17.63 -1.98 12.34
N ARG A 472 17.72 -2.80 11.29
CA ARG A 472 18.97 -3.33 10.74
C ARG A 472 19.37 -2.54 9.50
N GLU A 473 20.64 -2.17 9.42
CA GLU A 473 21.16 -1.49 8.24
C GLU A 473 21.49 -2.49 7.13
N ASP A 474 20.90 -2.30 5.95
CA ASP A 474 21.16 -3.07 4.75
C ASP A 474 21.56 -2.15 3.59
N ALA A 475 22.70 -2.45 2.94
CA ALA A 475 23.22 -1.65 1.82
C ALA A 475 22.42 -1.91 0.54
N MET A 476 21.44 -1.06 0.24
CA MET A 476 20.50 -1.27 -0.86
C MET A 476 21.09 -0.96 -2.23
N TRP A 477 21.76 0.18 -2.38
CA TRP A 477 22.29 0.64 -3.67
C TRP A 477 23.37 1.70 -3.49
N SER A 478 24.23 1.87 -4.50
CA SER A 478 25.13 3.01 -4.54
C SER A 478 25.50 3.41 -5.98
N SER A 479 25.97 4.64 -6.12
CA SER A 479 26.60 5.14 -7.35
C SER A 479 27.85 5.94 -7.03
N THR A 480 28.88 5.86 -7.88
CA THR A 480 30.07 6.72 -7.84
C THR A 480 29.94 7.98 -8.71
N THR A 481 28.91 8.04 -9.56
CA THR A 481 28.74 9.07 -10.61
C THR A 481 27.52 9.96 -10.40
N LEU A 482 26.67 9.64 -9.43
CA LEU A 482 25.51 10.45 -9.04
C LEU A 482 25.82 11.18 -7.72
N PRO A 483 26.24 12.45 -7.77
CA PRO A 483 26.62 13.19 -6.57
C PRO A 483 25.39 13.52 -5.72
N TYR A 484 25.49 13.21 -4.42
CA TYR A 484 24.40 13.41 -3.44
C TYR A 484 23.79 14.82 -3.47
N ALA A 485 24.60 15.86 -3.69
CA ALA A 485 24.14 17.25 -3.73
C ALA A 485 23.08 17.53 -4.83
N ARG A 486 22.95 16.64 -5.81
CA ARG A 486 22.01 16.75 -6.94
C ARG A 486 20.85 15.77 -6.88
N VAL A 487 20.83 14.88 -5.90
CA VAL A 487 19.79 13.88 -5.69
C VAL A 487 18.71 14.45 -4.78
N LYS A 488 17.47 14.00 -4.90
CA LYS A 488 16.47 13.97 -3.82
C LYS A 488 15.86 12.58 -3.79
N LEU A 489 15.27 12.21 -2.67
CA LEU A 489 14.76 10.86 -2.43
C LEU A 489 13.26 10.92 -2.20
N GLY A 490 12.52 10.04 -2.88
CA GLY A 490 11.17 9.63 -2.53
C GLY A 490 11.08 8.09 -2.56
N ALA A 491 9.92 7.56 -2.21
CA ALA A 491 9.64 6.13 -2.27
C ALA A 491 8.15 5.88 -2.61
N GLY A 492 7.85 4.66 -3.03
CA GLY A 492 6.53 4.16 -3.40
C GLY A 492 6.65 2.75 -4.00
N ASP A 493 5.57 2.01 -4.17
CA ASP A 493 5.57 0.71 -4.85
C ASP A 493 5.44 0.92 -6.36
N ILE A 494 6.53 1.37 -7.00
CA ILE A 494 6.47 1.94 -8.35
C ILE A 494 6.22 0.88 -9.43
N ASP A 495 6.41 -0.41 -9.13
CA ASP A 495 6.11 -1.52 -10.03
C ASP A 495 4.97 -2.44 -9.56
N ALA A 496 4.24 -2.01 -8.53
CA ALA A 496 3.05 -2.68 -7.99
C ALA A 496 3.31 -4.13 -7.54
N ASN A 497 4.53 -4.44 -7.08
CA ASN A 497 4.92 -5.79 -6.64
C ASN A 497 4.70 -6.00 -5.12
N GLY A 498 4.27 -4.95 -4.42
CA GLY A 498 4.07 -4.91 -2.98
C GLY A 498 5.31 -4.52 -2.17
N ARG A 499 6.49 -4.40 -2.79
CA ARG A 499 7.68 -3.85 -2.14
C ARG A 499 7.73 -2.34 -2.35
N GLY A 500 8.14 -1.65 -1.31
CA GLY A 500 8.59 -0.29 -1.38
C GLY A 500 9.84 -0.14 -2.25
N ASP A 501 9.74 0.72 -3.25
CA ASP A 501 10.84 1.11 -4.14
C ASP A 501 11.30 2.54 -3.83
N GLY A 502 12.50 2.88 -4.30
CA GLY A 502 13.04 4.23 -4.21
C GLY A 502 12.90 5.02 -5.52
N ILE A 503 12.79 6.34 -5.41
CA ILE A 503 12.86 7.27 -6.55
C ILE A 503 13.96 8.28 -6.27
N LEU A 504 14.98 8.34 -7.13
CA LEU A 504 15.97 9.42 -7.11
C LEU A 504 15.58 10.50 -8.11
N TYR A 505 15.23 11.68 -7.60
CA TYR A 505 15.04 12.87 -8.41
C TYR A 505 16.40 13.55 -8.57
N TYR A 506 17.01 13.37 -9.74
CA TYR A 506 18.37 13.81 -10.03
C TYR A 506 18.37 15.04 -10.95
N ARG A 507 19.07 16.09 -10.53
CA ARG A 507 19.37 17.24 -11.38
C ARG A 507 20.67 16.99 -12.15
N THR A 508 20.63 16.99 -13.47
CA THR A 508 21.84 16.82 -14.30
C THR A 508 22.74 18.07 -14.27
N ALA A 509 23.94 17.96 -14.84
CA ALA A 509 24.85 19.11 -14.92
C ALA A 509 24.30 20.22 -15.83
N GLU A 510 23.56 19.82 -16.86
CA GLU A 510 22.88 20.68 -17.84
C GLU A 510 21.57 21.30 -17.28
N GLY A 511 21.21 20.93 -16.04
CA GLY A 511 20.05 21.45 -15.33
C GLY A 511 18.74 20.70 -15.57
N THR A 512 18.73 19.66 -16.41
CA THR A 512 17.53 18.81 -16.64
C THR A 512 17.23 17.91 -15.44
N THR A 513 16.01 17.37 -15.36
CA THR A 513 15.61 16.45 -14.30
C THR A 513 15.56 15.02 -14.84
N ARG A 514 16.19 14.07 -14.13
CA ARG A 514 16.03 12.63 -14.35
C ARG A 514 15.41 11.98 -13.14
N LEU A 515 14.48 11.05 -13.34
CA LEU A 515 13.99 10.17 -12.28
C LEU A 515 14.63 8.80 -12.49
N TYR A 516 15.40 8.36 -11.50
CA TYR A 516 15.85 6.97 -11.42
C TYR A 516 14.88 6.20 -10.55
N ALA A 517 14.34 5.12 -11.10
CA ALA A 517 13.64 4.09 -10.35
C ALA A 517 14.66 3.18 -9.68
N LEU A 518 14.55 3.00 -8.37
CA LEU A 518 15.33 2.07 -7.55
C LEU A 518 14.40 0.92 -7.12
N ARG A 519 14.29 -0.12 -7.94
CA ARG A 519 13.37 -1.24 -7.67
C ARG A 519 13.97 -2.20 -6.66
N SER A 520 13.24 -2.48 -5.59
CA SER A 520 13.66 -3.35 -4.50
C SER A 520 13.50 -4.83 -4.83
N SER A 521 14.50 -5.62 -4.43
CA SER A 521 14.42 -7.09 -4.36
C SER A 521 14.23 -7.59 -2.93
N GLY A 522 14.12 -6.68 -1.95
CA GLY A 522 14.03 -6.94 -0.52
C GLY A 522 15.36 -6.89 0.24
N GLY A 523 16.50 -7.05 -0.45
CA GLY A 523 17.84 -6.92 0.14
C GLY A 523 18.78 -6.01 -0.64
N ALA A 524 18.38 -5.59 -1.84
CA ALA A 524 19.13 -4.71 -2.72
C ALA A 524 18.18 -4.01 -3.69
N MET A 525 18.64 -2.94 -4.33
CA MET A 525 17.89 -2.20 -5.35
C MET A 525 18.61 -2.17 -6.70
N SER A 526 17.83 -2.35 -7.76
CA SER A 526 18.29 -2.13 -9.15
C SER A 526 17.89 -0.74 -9.62
N SER A 527 18.77 -0.04 -10.33
CA SER A 527 18.49 1.32 -10.80
C SER A 527 18.27 1.39 -12.32
N ALA A 528 17.23 2.11 -12.76
CA ALA A 528 17.00 2.45 -14.15
C ALA A 528 16.51 3.90 -14.29
N VAL A 529 16.87 4.58 -15.39
CA VAL A 529 16.28 5.90 -15.69
C VAL A 529 14.90 5.67 -16.29
N TRP A 530 13.87 6.15 -15.61
CA TRP A 530 12.47 5.98 -16.03
C TRP A 530 11.89 7.25 -16.65
N LEU A 531 12.51 8.41 -16.42
CA LEU A 531 12.15 9.67 -17.05
C LEU A 531 13.35 10.58 -17.18
N THR A 532 13.44 11.25 -18.33
CA THR A 532 14.24 12.46 -18.52
C THR A 532 13.28 13.60 -18.89
N ASP A 533 13.19 14.60 -18.03
CA ASP A 533 12.36 15.78 -18.20
C ASP A 533 13.28 16.98 -18.51
N SER A 534 12.99 17.67 -19.63
CA SER A 534 13.76 18.83 -20.10
C SER A 534 13.62 20.04 -19.19
N ALA A 535 12.58 20.08 -18.34
CA ALA A 535 12.35 21.19 -17.45
C ALA A 535 13.40 21.25 -16.31
N ARG A 536 13.84 22.48 -16.01
CA ARG A 536 14.96 22.76 -15.10
C ARG A 536 14.47 23.04 -13.69
N TRP A 537 14.22 21.99 -12.93
CA TRP A 537 13.64 22.13 -11.61
C TRP A 537 14.69 22.27 -10.51
N SER A 538 15.41 23.39 -10.50
CA SER A 538 16.51 23.63 -9.54
C SER A 538 16.10 23.54 -8.07
N ARG A 539 14.80 23.65 -7.77
CA ARG A 539 14.20 23.58 -6.42
C ARG A 539 13.08 22.54 -6.26
N LEU A 540 12.97 21.53 -7.14
CA LEU A 540 11.94 20.46 -7.01
C LEU A 540 11.96 19.84 -5.62
N THR A 541 10.85 19.72 -4.91
CA THR A 541 10.80 19.06 -3.60
C THR A 541 9.82 17.91 -3.63
N PRO A 542 10.27 16.66 -3.45
CA PRO A 542 9.38 15.53 -3.27
C PRO A 542 8.41 15.77 -2.11
N TYR A 543 7.23 15.20 -2.21
CA TYR A 543 6.21 15.22 -1.16
C TYR A 543 5.62 13.83 -0.96
#